data_AF-G4TKU2-F1
#
_entry.id   AF-G4TKU2-F1
#
_cell.length_a   1.000
_cell.length_b   1.000
_cell.length_c   1.000
_cell.angle_alpha   90.00
_cell.angle_beta   90.00
_cell.angle_gamma   90.00
#
_symmetry.space_group_name_H-M   'P 1'
#
loop_
_entity.id
_entity.type
_entity.pdbx_description
1 polymer ?
#
loop_
_entity_poly.entity_id
_entity_poly.type
_entity_poly.pdbx_seq_one_letter_code
_entity_poly.pdbx_strand_id
1 'polypeptide(L)'
;MLETIVLELLLEDVIFYSSWVNRFYSALESMASWTRNPGVLTRRATILFPDALYGDVAKNFAQLARLSEYCSKLRTITMFINWHGPGGSSQINLEWISNVTQAILQTPIFSTDCLVSLADKNPGLETLALIAERPKNVRVTLQTDVVFPQLGRFFISCDDVFCHLSTPKLEWLGFCLRQPSNPGLASFLRDNCTGLTYLHLDMLDLLDEDLPRILHLVYLCPSLETLSLEGYPVYNYGVDPLEPHPSLQHLVLRCEGAYEPVDWLEMFGLIHDGWRPLLSFTTITFRLFYRNRQGFTTFEKDKATVKEAIDERCGKLDAELAFEEVL
;
A
#
# COMPACT_ATOMS: atom_id res chain seq x y z
N MET A 1 -15.24 -26.78 -28.00
CA MET A 1 -16.04 -26.08 -26.95
C MET A 1 -15.20 -25.74 -25.72
N LEU A 2 -14.26 -26.60 -25.28
CA LEU A 2 -13.31 -26.29 -24.20
C LEU A 2 -12.35 -25.13 -24.51
N GLU A 3 -11.85 -25.01 -25.74
CA GLU A 3 -10.94 -23.93 -26.15
C GLU A 3 -11.56 -22.54 -25.98
N THR A 4 -12.86 -22.38 -26.27
CA THR A 4 -13.60 -21.13 -26.08
C THR A 4 -13.66 -20.74 -24.60
N ILE A 5 -13.96 -21.69 -23.71
CA ILE A 5 -14.01 -21.44 -22.25
C ILE A 5 -12.63 -21.09 -21.70
N VAL A 6 -11.57 -21.76 -22.16
CA VAL A 6 -10.19 -21.47 -21.76
C VAL A 6 -9.75 -20.09 -22.26
N LEU A 7 -10.08 -19.71 -23.50
CA LEU A 7 -9.83 -18.38 -24.04
C LEU A 7 -10.62 -17.28 -23.32
N GLU A 8 -11.88 -17.54 -22.96
CA GLU A 8 -12.70 -16.60 -22.18
C GLU A 8 -12.10 -16.33 -20.79
N LEU A 9 -11.64 -17.38 -20.09
CA LEU A 9 -10.95 -17.26 -18.80
C LEU A 9 -9.59 -16.55 -18.91
N LEU A 10 -8.81 -16.83 -19.97
CA LEU A 10 -7.54 -16.16 -20.25
C LEU A 10 -7.69 -14.66 -20.59
N LEU A 11 -8.91 -14.22 -20.95
CA LEU A 11 -9.18 -12.83 -21.31
C LEU A 11 -9.91 -12.05 -20.23
N GLU A 12 -10.40 -12.69 -19.15
CA GLU A 12 -10.90 -11.96 -17.97
C GLU A 12 -9.78 -11.17 -17.28
N ASP A 13 -8.58 -11.75 -17.25
CA ASP A 13 -7.37 -11.17 -16.67
C ASP A 13 -6.27 -11.11 -17.74
N VAL A 14 -5.86 -9.89 -18.15
CA VAL A 14 -4.82 -9.70 -19.17
C VAL A 14 -3.56 -9.09 -18.58
N ILE A 15 -2.40 -9.55 -19.08
CA ILE A 15 -1.09 -9.01 -18.72
C ILE A 15 -0.35 -8.66 -20.01
N PHE A 16 0.12 -7.42 -20.13
CA PHE A 16 0.89 -7.01 -21.31
C PHE A 16 1.90 -5.91 -21.00
N TYR A 17 2.94 -5.84 -21.84
CA TYR A 17 3.88 -4.73 -21.84
C TYR A 17 3.30 -3.52 -22.54
N SER A 18 3.56 -2.31 -22.04
CA SER A 18 3.04 -1.06 -22.61
C SER A 18 3.37 -0.89 -24.11
N SER A 19 4.54 -1.34 -24.55
CA SER A 19 4.95 -1.34 -25.97
C SER A 19 4.13 -2.28 -26.87
N TRP A 20 3.34 -3.18 -26.29
CA TRP A 20 2.51 -4.15 -27.01
C TRP A 20 1.03 -3.80 -27.01
N VAL A 21 0.63 -2.64 -26.46
CA VAL A 21 -0.78 -2.22 -26.40
C VAL A 21 -1.48 -2.23 -27.77
N ASN A 22 -0.81 -1.80 -28.84
CA ASN A 22 -1.38 -1.89 -30.19
C ASN A 22 -1.51 -3.33 -30.69
N ARG A 23 -0.54 -4.21 -30.35
CA ARG A 23 -0.64 -5.64 -30.69
C ARG A 23 -1.78 -6.30 -29.94
N PHE A 24 -2.02 -5.89 -28.69
CA PHE A 24 -3.17 -6.31 -27.91
C PHE A 24 -4.48 -5.90 -28.61
N TYR A 25 -4.63 -4.63 -29.02
CA TYR A 25 -5.81 -4.20 -29.77
C TYR A 25 -5.98 -4.96 -31.08
N SER A 26 -4.92 -5.13 -31.88
CA SER A 26 -4.99 -5.92 -33.12
C SER A 26 -5.38 -7.38 -32.87
N ALA A 27 -4.93 -7.97 -31.77
CA ALA A 27 -5.33 -9.32 -31.38
C ALA A 27 -6.83 -9.37 -31.02
N LEU A 28 -7.34 -8.40 -30.24
CA LEU A 28 -8.77 -8.30 -29.93
C LEU A 28 -9.62 -8.16 -31.20
N GLU A 29 -9.21 -7.28 -32.14
CA GLU A 29 -9.91 -7.09 -33.42
C GLU A 29 -9.89 -8.36 -34.29
N SER A 30 -8.74 -9.03 -34.35
CA SER A 30 -8.59 -10.28 -35.09
C SER A 30 -9.50 -11.37 -34.52
N MET A 31 -9.60 -11.48 -33.19
CA MET A 31 -10.52 -12.43 -32.54
C MET A 31 -11.99 -12.03 -32.71
N ALA A 32 -12.28 -10.73 -32.69
CA ALA A 32 -13.61 -10.17 -32.92
C ALA A 32 -14.10 -10.38 -34.36
N SER A 33 -13.21 -10.61 -35.33
CA SER A 33 -13.65 -10.90 -36.71
C SER A 33 -14.42 -12.22 -36.84
N TRP A 34 -14.27 -13.12 -35.85
CA TRP A 34 -14.92 -14.44 -35.83
C TRP A 34 -15.96 -14.59 -34.71
N THR A 35 -16.01 -13.65 -33.75
CA THR A 35 -16.82 -13.72 -32.52
C THR A 35 -17.16 -12.32 -31.96
N ARG A 36 -17.83 -12.22 -30.81
CA ARG A 36 -17.96 -10.93 -30.10
C ARG A 36 -16.58 -10.47 -29.63
N ASN A 37 -16.29 -9.15 -29.67
CA ASN A 37 -15.02 -8.60 -29.17
C ASN A 37 -14.73 -9.13 -27.75
N PRO A 38 -13.68 -9.95 -27.57
CA PRO A 38 -13.47 -10.66 -26.32
C PRO A 38 -12.92 -9.73 -25.23
N GLY A 39 -12.47 -8.52 -25.56
CA GLY A 39 -12.13 -7.49 -24.57
C GLY A 39 -13.32 -7.11 -23.67
N VAL A 40 -14.57 -7.36 -24.11
CA VAL A 40 -15.78 -7.18 -23.27
C VAL A 40 -15.82 -8.15 -22.08
N LEU A 41 -14.99 -9.19 -22.05
CA LEU A 41 -14.84 -10.10 -20.92
C LEU A 41 -13.73 -9.67 -19.95
N THR A 42 -12.79 -8.83 -20.41
CA THR A 42 -11.67 -8.35 -19.60
C THR A 42 -12.16 -7.48 -18.45
N ARG A 43 -11.85 -7.93 -17.23
CA ARG A 43 -12.18 -7.25 -15.97
C ARG A 43 -10.94 -6.74 -15.27
N ARG A 44 -9.77 -7.35 -15.50
CA ARG A 44 -8.49 -6.92 -14.93
C ARG A 44 -7.42 -6.78 -15.99
N ALA A 45 -6.60 -5.75 -15.83
CA ALA A 45 -5.43 -5.53 -16.68
C ALA A 45 -4.21 -5.23 -15.81
N THR A 46 -3.13 -5.99 -16.04
CA THR A 46 -1.80 -5.70 -15.49
C THR A 46 -0.90 -5.19 -16.61
N ILE A 47 -0.41 -3.96 -16.48
CA ILE A 47 0.37 -3.29 -17.51
C ILE A 47 1.77 -3.06 -17.01
N LEU A 48 2.74 -3.64 -17.72
CA LEU A 48 4.16 -3.54 -17.40
C LEU A 48 4.79 -2.48 -18.29
N PHE A 49 5.33 -1.42 -17.71
CA PHE A 49 6.16 -0.45 -18.41
C PHE A 49 7.62 -0.81 -18.13
N PRO A 50 8.29 -1.54 -19.06
CA PRO A 50 9.72 -1.80 -18.94
C PRO A 50 10.48 -0.47 -19.10
N ASP A 51 11.77 -0.44 -18.77
CA ASP A 51 12.67 0.71 -18.95
C ASP A 51 12.59 1.22 -20.40
N ALA A 52 11.67 2.16 -20.63
CA ALA A 52 11.46 2.76 -21.92
C ALA A 52 12.45 3.91 -22.05
N LEU A 53 13.24 3.90 -23.13
CA LEU A 53 13.96 5.09 -23.56
C LEU A 53 12.95 6.26 -23.65
N TYR A 54 13.27 7.37 -23.00
CA TYR A 54 12.47 8.57 -22.70
C TYR A 54 11.48 9.06 -23.79
N GLY A 55 11.69 8.72 -25.06
CA GLY A 55 10.91 9.21 -26.21
C GLY A 55 9.55 8.54 -26.48
N ASP A 56 9.29 7.31 -25.99
CA ASP A 56 8.06 6.57 -26.34
C ASP A 56 6.96 6.60 -25.25
N VAL A 57 7.21 7.26 -24.12
CA VAL A 57 6.34 7.20 -22.92
C VAL A 57 4.97 7.84 -23.15
N ALA A 58 4.93 9.09 -23.62
CA ALA A 58 3.68 9.80 -23.88
C ALA A 58 2.83 9.08 -24.94
N LYS A 59 3.48 8.49 -25.93
CA LYS A 59 2.82 7.70 -26.98
C LYS A 59 2.22 6.40 -26.44
N ASN A 60 2.92 5.70 -25.54
CA ASN A 60 2.40 4.50 -24.88
C ASN A 60 1.18 4.83 -24.01
N PHE A 61 1.20 5.93 -23.25
CA PHE A 61 0.03 6.39 -22.49
C PHE A 61 -1.13 6.83 -23.37
N ALA A 62 -0.87 7.56 -24.47
CA ALA A 62 -1.91 7.94 -25.42
C ALA A 62 -2.59 6.71 -26.05
N GLN A 63 -1.86 5.62 -26.28
CA GLN A 63 -2.44 4.37 -26.79
C GLN A 63 -3.34 3.67 -25.76
N LEU A 64 -3.12 3.86 -24.46
CA LEU A 64 -3.98 3.33 -23.40
C LEU A 64 -5.33 4.04 -23.29
N ALA A 65 -5.48 5.23 -23.90
CA ALA A 65 -6.76 5.95 -23.95
C ALA A 65 -7.91 5.13 -24.53
N ARG A 66 -7.61 4.16 -25.39
CA ARG A 66 -8.60 3.28 -26.04
C ARG A 66 -8.95 2.05 -25.21
N LEU A 67 -8.30 1.83 -24.07
CA LEU A 67 -8.50 0.60 -23.30
C LEU A 67 -9.96 0.45 -22.84
N SER A 68 -10.61 1.54 -22.46
CA SER A 68 -12.03 1.56 -22.07
C SER A 68 -12.98 1.23 -23.24
N GLU A 69 -12.59 1.55 -24.49
CA GLU A 69 -13.35 1.21 -25.69
C GLU A 69 -13.33 -0.31 -25.95
N TYR A 70 -12.16 -0.93 -25.86
CA TYR A 70 -12.00 -2.36 -26.11
C TYR A 70 -12.40 -3.23 -24.92
N CYS A 71 -12.18 -2.73 -23.70
CA CYS A 71 -12.36 -3.44 -22.44
C CYS A 71 -13.39 -2.73 -21.54
N SER A 72 -14.62 -2.56 -22.03
CA SER A 72 -15.70 -1.82 -21.33
C SER A 72 -16.07 -2.35 -19.93
N LYS A 73 -15.73 -3.61 -19.62
CA LYS A 73 -15.93 -4.23 -18.29
C LYS A 73 -14.70 -4.20 -17.39
N LEU A 74 -13.64 -3.53 -17.79
CA LEU A 74 -12.45 -3.36 -16.96
C LEU A 74 -12.83 -2.67 -15.65
N ARG A 75 -12.45 -3.27 -14.52
CA ARG A 75 -12.71 -2.78 -13.16
C ARG A 75 -11.47 -2.72 -12.29
N THR A 76 -10.45 -3.51 -12.62
CA THR A 76 -9.17 -3.50 -11.91
C THR A 76 -8.04 -3.16 -12.86
N ILE A 77 -7.19 -2.21 -12.48
CA ILE A 77 -5.95 -1.91 -13.17
C ILE A 77 -4.79 -2.04 -12.18
N THR A 78 -3.78 -2.79 -12.61
CA THR A 78 -2.47 -2.83 -11.95
C THR A 78 -1.43 -2.33 -12.93
N MET A 79 -0.60 -1.38 -12.52
CA MET A 79 0.47 -0.84 -13.35
C MET A 79 1.80 -0.88 -12.61
N PHE A 80 2.83 -1.34 -13.32
CA PHE A 80 4.20 -1.32 -12.86
C PHE A 80 5.03 -0.46 -13.79
N ILE A 81 5.46 0.70 -13.30
CA ILE A 81 6.28 1.64 -14.03
C ILE A 81 7.69 1.60 -13.48
N ASN A 82 8.60 1.01 -14.25
CA ASN A 82 10.01 0.93 -13.92
C ASN A 82 10.77 1.91 -14.82
N TRP A 83 11.15 3.08 -14.31
CA TRP A 83 11.91 4.09 -15.06
C TRP A 83 13.26 4.38 -14.42
N HIS A 84 14.34 3.87 -15.01
CA HIS A 84 15.71 4.19 -14.64
C HIS A 84 16.32 5.23 -15.59
N GLY A 85 15.83 6.47 -15.51
CA GLY A 85 16.33 7.58 -16.34
C GLY A 85 16.81 8.78 -15.50
N PRO A 86 18.00 9.36 -15.77
CA PRO A 86 18.46 10.58 -15.11
C PRO A 86 17.68 11.79 -15.65
N GLY A 87 16.56 12.13 -15.01
CA GLY A 87 15.77 13.34 -15.33
C GLY A 87 14.29 13.16 -15.64
N GLY A 88 13.68 12.01 -15.30
CA GLY A 88 12.28 11.72 -15.63
C GLY A 88 11.24 12.46 -14.79
N SER A 89 11.13 13.79 -14.90
CA SER A 89 10.05 14.60 -14.31
C SER A 89 8.81 14.71 -15.19
N SER A 90 8.68 13.91 -16.25
CA SER A 90 7.49 13.92 -17.10
C SER A 90 6.30 13.39 -16.30
N GLN A 91 5.30 14.24 -16.09
CA GLN A 91 4.05 13.85 -15.44
C GLN A 91 3.44 12.63 -16.15
N ILE A 92 3.08 11.62 -15.37
CA ILE A 92 2.36 10.45 -15.85
C ILE A 92 0.92 10.87 -16.12
N ASN A 93 0.42 10.62 -17.33
CA ASN A 93 -0.98 10.87 -17.63
C ASN A 93 -1.82 9.61 -17.31
N LEU A 94 -2.64 9.70 -16.26
CA LEU A 94 -3.58 8.64 -15.85
C LEU A 94 -5.03 8.91 -16.28
N GLU A 95 -5.28 9.95 -17.08
CA GLU A 95 -6.62 10.34 -17.53
C GLU A 95 -7.37 9.24 -18.30
N TRP A 96 -6.67 8.27 -18.86
CA TRP A 96 -7.30 7.17 -19.57
C TRP A 96 -7.93 6.14 -18.62
N ILE A 97 -7.50 6.09 -17.34
CA ILE A 97 -8.07 5.21 -16.32
C ILE A 97 -9.43 5.76 -15.91
N SER A 98 -10.49 5.06 -16.32
CA SER A 98 -11.87 5.47 -16.09
C SER A 98 -12.76 4.27 -15.77
N ASN A 99 -13.79 4.51 -14.96
CA ASN A 99 -14.78 3.51 -14.54
C ASN A 99 -14.19 2.25 -13.88
N VAL A 100 -13.08 2.38 -13.14
CA VAL A 100 -12.49 1.29 -12.36
C VAL A 100 -12.89 1.36 -10.88
N THR A 101 -12.97 0.19 -10.24
CA THR A 101 -13.21 0.06 -8.78
C THR A 101 -11.92 -0.23 -8.01
N GLN A 102 -10.86 -0.67 -8.69
CA GLN A 102 -9.55 -0.91 -8.09
C GLN A 102 -8.41 -0.41 -8.99
N ALA A 103 -7.48 0.34 -8.41
CA ALA A 103 -6.26 0.79 -9.07
C ALA A 103 -5.03 0.57 -8.18
N ILE A 104 -4.05 -0.18 -8.66
CA ILE A 104 -2.74 -0.38 -8.02
C ILE A 104 -1.68 0.16 -8.96
N LEU A 105 -1.04 1.25 -8.58
CA LEU A 105 -0.13 2.00 -9.44
C LEU A 105 1.24 2.08 -8.75
N GLN A 106 2.18 1.27 -9.22
CA GLN A 106 3.57 1.40 -8.84
C GLN A 106 4.28 2.32 -9.83
N THR A 107 4.76 3.45 -9.35
CA THR A 107 5.39 4.48 -10.18
C THR A 107 6.52 5.21 -9.46
N PRO A 108 7.61 5.63 -10.15
CA PRO A 108 8.67 6.41 -9.51
C PRO A 108 8.20 7.78 -9.03
N ILE A 109 7.22 8.38 -9.72
CA ILE A 109 6.66 9.71 -9.44
C ILE A 109 5.16 9.69 -9.75
N PHE A 110 4.36 10.36 -8.93
CA PHE A 110 2.97 10.73 -9.25
C PHE A 110 2.75 12.22 -8.96
N SER A 111 1.76 12.83 -9.62
CA SER A 111 1.42 14.26 -9.48
C SER A 111 0.04 14.47 -8.86
N THR A 112 -0.22 15.68 -8.38
CA THR A 112 -1.55 16.13 -7.92
C THR A 112 -2.62 15.94 -8.99
N ASP A 113 -2.31 16.29 -10.25
CA ASP A 113 -3.24 16.16 -11.38
C ASP A 113 -3.68 14.72 -11.60
N CYS A 114 -2.81 13.74 -11.30
CA CYS A 114 -3.16 12.32 -11.39
C CYS A 114 -4.25 11.95 -10.39
N LEU A 115 -4.14 12.43 -9.14
CA LEU A 115 -5.11 12.13 -8.08
C LEU A 115 -6.48 12.76 -8.38
N VAL A 116 -6.49 14.02 -8.81
CA VAL A 116 -7.71 14.73 -9.22
C VAL A 116 -8.39 13.96 -10.36
N SER A 117 -7.64 13.64 -11.43
CA SER A 117 -8.19 12.93 -12.58
C SER A 117 -8.72 11.53 -12.22
N LEU A 118 -8.01 10.80 -11.36
CA LEU A 118 -8.45 9.49 -10.88
C LEU A 118 -9.75 9.58 -10.10
N ALA A 119 -9.89 10.56 -9.20
CA ALA A 119 -11.13 10.79 -8.45
C ALA A 119 -12.30 11.13 -9.37
N ASP A 120 -12.09 12.06 -10.30
CA ASP A 120 -13.12 12.54 -11.23
C ASP A 120 -13.63 11.43 -12.16
N LYS A 121 -12.72 10.60 -12.68
CA LYS A 121 -13.05 9.55 -13.66
C LYS A 121 -13.50 8.24 -13.03
N ASN A 122 -13.28 8.07 -11.72
CA ASN A 122 -13.55 6.84 -11.00
C ASN A 122 -14.27 7.12 -9.67
N PRO A 123 -15.48 7.74 -9.69
CA PRO A 123 -16.22 8.02 -8.45
C PRO A 123 -16.63 6.76 -7.68
N GLY A 124 -16.62 5.59 -8.33
CA GLY A 124 -16.84 4.27 -7.72
C GLY A 124 -15.56 3.54 -7.30
N LEU A 125 -14.42 4.22 -7.21
CA LEU A 125 -13.15 3.60 -6.80
C LEU A 125 -13.22 3.18 -5.32
N GLU A 126 -13.05 1.89 -5.06
CA GLU A 126 -13.12 1.27 -3.73
C GLU A 126 -11.73 0.97 -3.16
N THR A 127 -10.74 0.72 -4.03
CA THR A 127 -9.36 0.43 -3.64
C THR A 127 -8.37 1.20 -4.50
N LEU A 128 -7.45 1.93 -3.86
CA LEU A 128 -6.39 2.68 -4.51
C LEU A 128 -5.07 2.42 -3.79
N ALA A 129 -4.05 2.00 -4.52
CA ALA A 129 -2.69 1.91 -4.02
C ALA A 129 -1.74 2.70 -4.93
N LEU A 130 -1.06 3.70 -4.37
CA LEU A 130 -0.06 4.52 -5.03
C LEU A 130 1.31 4.22 -4.42
N ILE A 131 2.05 3.33 -5.07
CA ILE A 131 3.30 2.79 -4.57
C ILE A 131 4.46 3.49 -5.27
N ALA A 132 5.32 4.16 -4.50
CA ALA A 132 6.51 4.79 -5.04
C ALA A 132 7.76 3.97 -4.77
N GLU A 133 8.55 3.67 -5.81
CA GLU A 133 9.83 2.95 -5.66
C GLU A 133 10.86 3.71 -4.81
N ARG A 134 10.76 5.04 -4.79
CA ARG A 134 11.60 5.91 -3.96
C ARG A 134 10.71 6.94 -3.29
N PRO A 135 10.27 6.73 -2.03
CA PRO A 135 9.37 7.65 -1.33
C PRO A 135 9.86 9.11 -1.41
N LYS A 136 11.17 9.36 -1.24
CA LYS A 136 11.81 10.70 -1.32
C LYS A 136 11.60 11.44 -2.66
N ASN A 137 11.25 10.74 -3.74
CA ASN A 137 11.01 11.34 -5.05
C ASN A 137 9.55 11.74 -5.28
N VAL A 138 8.66 11.39 -4.37
CA VAL A 138 7.26 11.80 -4.41
C VAL A 138 7.14 13.21 -3.85
N ARG A 139 6.80 14.16 -4.71
CA ARG A 139 6.40 15.52 -4.31
C ARG A 139 4.97 15.75 -4.77
N VAL A 140 4.02 15.44 -3.91
CA VAL A 140 2.61 15.73 -4.19
C VAL A 140 2.10 16.68 -3.16
N THR A 141 1.81 17.89 -3.60
CA THR A 141 1.08 18.87 -2.82
C THR A 141 -0.22 19.10 -3.55
N LEU A 142 -1.31 18.55 -3.02
CA LEU A 142 -2.63 18.86 -3.52
C LEU A 142 -2.87 20.36 -3.33
N GLN A 143 -3.33 21.06 -4.37
CA GLN A 143 -3.71 22.48 -4.30
C GLN A 143 -5.24 22.64 -4.36
N THR A 144 -5.97 21.54 -4.43
CA THR A 144 -7.41 21.49 -4.61
C THR A 144 -7.93 20.26 -3.90
N ASP A 145 -9.14 20.36 -3.36
CA ASP A 145 -9.79 19.29 -2.63
C ASP A 145 -10.13 18.13 -3.58
N VAL A 146 -9.72 16.91 -3.21
CA VAL A 146 -9.93 15.66 -3.93
C VAL A 146 -10.78 14.75 -3.06
N VAL A 147 -11.92 14.32 -3.57
CA VAL A 147 -12.86 13.46 -2.83
C VAL A 147 -13.00 12.12 -3.52
N PHE A 148 -12.69 11.04 -2.79
CA PHE A 148 -13.02 9.68 -3.20
C PHE A 148 -14.17 9.11 -2.35
N PRO A 149 -15.43 9.19 -2.81
CA PRO A 149 -16.59 8.94 -1.97
C PRO A 149 -16.82 7.46 -1.63
N GLN A 150 -16.24 6.53 -2.39
CA GLN A 150 -16.38 5.08 -2.17
C GLN A 150 -15.08 4.40 -1.72
N LEU A 151 -13.98 5.14 -1.57
CA LEU A 151 -12.68 4.56 -1.29
C LEU A 151 -12.64 4.01 0.13
N GLY A 152 -12.61 2.68 0.23
CA GLY A 152 -12.50 1.96 1.49
C GLY A 152 -11.07 1.56 1.82
N ARG A 153 -10.24 1.29 0.80
CA ARG A 153 -8.84 0.87 0.98
C ARG A 153 -7.90 1.79 0.25
N PHE A 154 -7.02 2.45 0.99
CA PHE A 154 -6.08 3.41 0.44
C PHE A 154 -4.65 3.11 0.90
N PHE A 155 -3.73 2.94 -0.04
CA PHE A 155 -2.29 2.94 0.22
C PHE A 155 -1.62 4.09 -0.53
N ILE A 156 -0.72 4.82 0.13
CA ILE A 156 0.11 5.82 -0.55
C ILE A 156 1.52 5.91 0.05
N SER A 157 2.56 5.86 -0.80
CA SER A 157 3.96 5.96 -0.36
C SER A 157 4.43 7.37 0.07
N CYS A 158 3.51 8.27 0.40
CA CYS A 158 3.80 9.60 0.95
C CYS A 158 2.68 10.09 1.87
N ASP A 159 3.03 11.00 2.77
CA ASP A 159 2.10 11.66 3.68
C ASP A 159 1.72 13.09 3.25
N ASP A 160 2.32 13.64 2.19
CA ASP A 160 2.11 15.03 1.77
C ASP A 160 0.73 15.36 1.15
N VAL A 161 -0.10 14.35 0.91
CA VAL A 161 -1.38 14.51 0.19
C VAL A 161 -2.58 14.82 1.09
N PHE A 162 -2.43 14.68 2.41
CA PHE A 162 -3.60 14.56 3.29
C PHE A 162 -4.36 15.87 3.53
N CYS A 163 -3.75 17.05 3.33
CA CYS A 163 -4.40 18.35 3.59
C CYS A 163 -5.69 18.61 2.79
N HIS A 164 -5.81 17.99 1.61
CA HIS A 164 -6.91 18.26 0.65
C HIS A 164 -7.58 16.97 0.18
N LEU A 165 -7.39 15.86 0.90
CA LEU A 165 -7.96 14.57 0.53
C LEU A 165 -9.15 14.27 1.43
N SER A 166 -10.25 13.78 0.86
CA SER A 166 -11.38 13.24 1.62
C SER A 166 -11.78 11.86 1.11
N THR A 167 -11.91 10.93 2.05
CA THR A 167 -12.20 9.50 1.85
C THR A 167 -13.14 9.03 2.97
N PRO A 168 -14.43 9.43 2.95
CA PRO A 168 -15.33 9.26 4.11
C PRO A 168 -15.71 7.81 4.45
N LYS A 169 -15.35 6.84 3.60
CA LYS A 169 -15.65 5.41 3.79
C LYS A 169 -14.40 4.57 4.09
N LEU A 170 -13.30 5.21 4.47
CA LEU A 170 -12.03 4.55 4.64
C LEU A 170 -12.06 3.55 5.81
N GLU A 171 -11.83 2.28 5.50
CA GLU A 171 -11.73 1.17 6.46
C GLU A 171 -10.27 0.69 6.63
N TRP A 172 -9.45 0.87 5.59
CA TRP A 172 -8.07 0.42 5.54
C TRP A 172 -7.19 1.54 4.97
N LEU A 173 -6.16 1.93 5.71
CA LEU A 173 -5.23 2.98 5.34
C LEU A 173 -3.79 2.47 5.51
N GLY A 174 -2.96 2.66 4.50
CA GLY A 174 -1.53 2.47 4.59
C GLY A 174 -0.77 3.66 4.03
N PHE A 175 0.29 4.10 4.70
CA PHE A 175 1.16 5.12 4.13
C PHE A 175 2.58 5.09 4.69
N CYS A 176 3.51 5.67 3.93
CA CYS A 176 4.87 5.91 4.41
C CYS A 176 4.90 7.21 5.24
N LEU A 177 5.14 7.07 6.54
CA LEU A 177 5.28 8.19 7.47
C LEU A 177 6.73 8.70 7.42
N ARG A 178 6.92 9.98 7.08
CA ARG A 178 8.26 10.60 6.92
C ARG A 178 8.49 11.76 7.87
N GLN A 179 9.75 12.23 7.92
CA GLN A 179 10.10 13.50 8.55
C GLN A 179 10.41 14.60 7.51
N PRO A 180 9.92 15.84 7.73
CA PRO A 180 8.83 16.19 8.65
C PRO A 180 7.49 15.63 8.12
N SER A 181 6.58 15.19 9.00
CA SER A 181 5.26 14.74 8.55
C SER A 181 4.39 15.90 8.08
N ASN A 182 3.48 15.60 7.15
CA ASN A 182 2.50 16.55 6.69
C ASN A 182 1.59 17.07 7.83
N PRO A 183 1.42 18.40 7.99
CA PRO A 183 0.60 18.97 9.05
C PRO A 183 -0.90 18.68 8.89
N GLY A 184 -1.37 18.36 7.68
CA GLY A 184 -2.77 18.00 7.40
C GLY A 184 -3.12 16.55 7.73
N LEU A 185 -2.15 15.67 7.98
CA LEU A 185 -2.40 14.25 8.29
C LEU A 185 -3.32 14.09 9.51
N ALA A 186 -3.07 14.83 10.59
CA ALA A 186 -3.88 14.72 11.81
C ALA A 186 -5.34 15.18 11.59
N SER A 187 -5.56 16.20 10.76
CA SER A 187 -6.91 16.64 10.39
C SER A 187 -7.59 15.60 9.49
N PHE A 188 -6.86 15.08 8.51
CA PHE A 188 -7.35 14.02 7.63
C PHE A 188 -7.84 12.79 8.41
N LEU A 189 -7.05 12.31 9.37
CA LEU A 189 -7.44 11.16 10.19
C LEU A 189 -8.72 11.44 10.99
N ARG A 190 -8.83 12.62 11.62
CA ARG A 190 -10.04 13.00 12.36
C ARG A 190 -11.29 13.02 11.48
N ASP A 191 -11.17 13.52 10.25
CA ASP A 191 -12.32 13.75 9.38
C ASP A 191 -12.72 12.48 8.60
N ASN A 192 -11.79 11.56 8.34
CA ASN A 192 -12.01 10.44 7.42
C ASN A 192 -11.86 9.04 8.06
N CYS A 193 -11.25 8.93 9.25
CA CYS A 193 -10.85 7.63 9.81
C CYS A 193 -11.70 7.20 11.02
N THR A 194 -12.92 7.72 11.16
CA THR A 194 -13.84 7.29 12.23
C THR A 194 -14.22 5.80 12.12
N GLY A 195 -14.29 5.27 10.89
CA GLY A 195 -14.53 3.84 10.60
C GLY A 195 -13.27 3.05 10.25
N LEU A 196 -12.07 3.61 10.43
CA LEU A 196 -10.83 2.95 10.08
C LEU A 196 -10.55 1.79 11.05
N THR A 197 -10.47 0.56 10.55
CA THR A 197 -10.19 -0.64 11.36
C THR A 197 -8.77 -1.15 11.19
N TYR A 198 -8.09 -0.78 10.11
CA TYR A 198 -6.72 -1.19 9.83
C TYR A 198 -5.85 0.00 9.39
N LEU A 199 -4.73 0.19 10.11
CA LEU A 199 -3.73 1.21 9.81
C LEU A 199 -2.36 0.55 9.59
N HIS A 200 -1.75 0.81 8.44
CA HIS A 200 -0.38 0.43 8.13
C HIS A 200 0.53 1.66 8.07
N LEU A 201 1.61 1.63 8.84
CA LEU A 201 2.63 2.68 8.86
C LEU A 201 3.96 2.08 8.39
N ASP A 202 4.42 2.54 7.24
CA ASP A 202 5.79 2.32 6.79
C ASP A 202 6.66 3.48 7.32
N MET A 203 7.49 3.18 8.31
CA MET A 203 8.21 4.14 9.13
C MET A 203 9.64 4.29 8.64
N LEU A 204 9.83 5.27 7.76
CA LEU A 204 11.11 5.55 7.11
C LEU A 204 11.71 6.85 7.63
N ASP A 205 12.99 6.79 8.00
CA ASP A 205 13.77 7.95 8.48
C ASP A 205 13.16 8.65 9.72
N LEU A 206 12.52 7.90 10.62
CA LEU A 206 11.98 8.44 11.88
C LEU A 206 13.05 8.57 12.97
N LEU A 207 12.87 9.55 13.85
CA LEU A 207 13.69 9.78 15.04
C LEU A 207 12.92 9.38 16.30
N ASP A 208 13.62 9.16 17.42
CA ASP A 208 13.01 8.72 18.68
C ASP A 208 11.93 9.69 19.21
N GLU A 209 12.08 10.97 18.90
CA GLU A 209 11.09 12.03 19.21
C GLU A 209 9.76 11.89 18.44
N ASP A 210 9.67 10.99 17.44
CA ASP A 210 8.43 10.72 16.69
C ASP A 210 7.50 9.71 17.37
N LEU A 211 7.95 8.97 18.40
CA LEU A 211 7.08 7.98 19.07
C LEU A 211 5.77 8.60 19.61
N PRO A 212 5.78 9.75 20.32
CA PRO A 212 4.55 10.44 20.71
C PRO A 212 3.64 10.78 19.52
N ARG A 213 4.24 11.11 18.37
CA ARG A 213 3.49 11.42 17.14
C ARG A 213 2.79 10.18 16.61
N ILE A 214 3.47 9.05 16.52
CA ILE A 214 2.90 7.77 16.07
C ILE A 214 1.72 7.38 16.97
N LEU A 215 1.91 7.43 18.28
CA LEU A 215 0.83 7.14 19.23
C LEU A 215 -0.34 8.11 19.05
N HIS A 216 -0.08 9.40 18.90
CA HIS A 216 -1.14 10.39 18.64
C HIS A 216 -1.98 10.01 17.41
N LEU A 217 -1.35 9.62 16.30
CA LEU A 217 -2.05 9.21 15.07
C LEU A 217 -2.94 7.98 15.31
N VAL A 218 -2.47 7.00 16.09
CA VAL A 218 -3.25 5.81 16.50
C VAL A 218 -4.52 6.24 17.24
N TYR A 219 -4.41 7.12 18.25
CA TYR A 219 -5.56 7.59 19.03
C TYR A 219 -6.53 8.50 18.26
N LEU A 220 -6.15 9.02 17.08
CA LEU A 220 -7.09 9.73 16.19
C LEU A 220 -8.07 8.77 15.47
N CYS A 221 -7.84 7.46 15.55
CA CYS A 221 -8.62 6.43 14.85
C CYS A 221 -9.39 5.56 15.87
N PRO A 222 -10.54 6.00 16.39
CA PRO A 222 -11.19 5.37 17.55
C PRO A 222 -11.65 3.91 17.31
N SER A 223 -11.94 3.56 16.05
CA SER A 223 -12.37 2.20 15.65
C SER A 223 -11.20 1.31 15.22
N LEU A 224 -9.95 1.76 15.40
CA LEU A 224 -8.79 1.02 14.94
C LEU A 224 -8.62 -0.29 15.70
N GLU A 225 -8.65 -1.40 14.98
CA GLU A 225 -8.52 -2.76 15.51
C GLU A 225 -7.12 -3.32 15.26
N THR A 226 -6.51 -2.98 14.12
CA THR A 226 -5.21 -3.51 13.70
C THR A 226 -4.22 -2.40 13.36
N LEU A 227 -3.07 -2.41 14.03
CA LEU A 227 -1.90 -1.60 13.69
C LEU A 227 -0.84 -2.48 13.02
N SER A 228 -0.44 -2.12 11.81
CA SER A 228 0.64 -2.79 11.06
C SER A 228 1.82 -1.86 10.90
N LEU A 229 3.01 -2.33 11.26
CA LEU A 229 4.23 -1.53 11.22
C LEU A 229 5.27 -2.19 10.31
N GLU A 230 5.92 -1.35 9.52
CA GLU A 230 7.07 -1.67 8.67
C GLU A 230 8.13 -0.57 8.85
N GLY A 231 9.39 -0.90 8.64
CA GLY A 231 10.52 0.02 8.86
C GLY A 231 11.33 -0.34 10.11
N TYR A 232 11.93 0.68 10.73
CA TYR A 232 12.79 0.50 11.91
C TYR A 232 12.08 0.96 13.19
N PRO A 233 12.16 0.19 14.30
CA PRO A 233 11.64 0.64 15.58
C PRO A 233 12.42 1.86 16.07
N VAL A 234 11.72 2.75 16.79
CA VAL A 234 12.31 3.90 17.47
C VAL A 234 12.35 3.66 18.97
N TYR A 235 13.33 4.21 19.66
CA TYR A 235 13.51 3.97 21.09
C TYR A 235 12.55 4.80 21.93
N ASN A 236 12.00 4.18 22.97
CA ASN A 236 11.13 4.84 23.94
C ASN A 236 11.96 5.51 25.06
N TYR A 237 12.13 6.84 25.01
CA TYR A 237 12.90 7.61 26.01
C TYR A 237 12.05 8.37 27.04
N GLY A 238 10.82 7.94 27.31
CA GLY A 238 9.99 8.54 28.36
C GLY A 238 8.68 9.11 27.86
N VAL A 239 8.01 8.37 26.98
CA VAL A 239 6.61 8.64 26.66
C VAL A 239 5.74 8.13 27.79
N ASP A 240 4.90 9.00 28.35
CA ASP A 240 3.94 8.59 29.38
C ASP A 240 2.86 7.67 28.78
N PRO A 241 2.52 6.56 29.44
CA PRO A 241 1.43 5.69 28.99
C PRO A 241 0.11 6.46 28.92
N LEU A 242 -0.63 6.24 27.84
CA LEU A 242 -1.99 6.73 27.66
C LEU A 242 -3.00 5.67 28.16
N GLU A 243 -4.27 6.06 28.28
CA GLU A 243 -5.34 5.09 28.51
C GLU A 243 -5.38 4.07 27.37
N PRO A 244 -5.66 2.78 27.63
CA PRO A 244 -5.70 1.76 26.58
C PRO A 244 -6.59 2.18 25.40
N HIS A 245 -6.07 2.02 24.18
CA HIS A 245 -6.86 2.31 22.98
C HIS A 245 -8.13 1.42 22.97
N PRO A 246 -9.33 1.99 22.80
CA PRO A 246 -10.59 1.29 23.12
C PRO A 246 -10.87 0.07 22.25
N SER A 247 -10.37 0.06 21.02
CA SER A 247 -10.68 -0.95 20.01
C SER A 247 -9.47 -1.75 19.53
N LEU A 248 -8.25 -1.35 19.94
CA LEU A 248 -7.03 -1.91 19.36
C LEU A 248 -6.78 -3.31 19.92
N GLN A 249 -6.64 -4.29 19.02
CA GLN A 249 -6.52 -5.70 19.38
C GLN A 249 -5.28 -6.34 18.76
N HIS A 250 -4.92 -5.94 17.55
CA HIS A 250 -3.92 -6.63 16.75
C HIS A 250 -2.73 -5.72 16.42
N LEU A 251 -1.53 -6.25 16.65
CA LEU A 251 -0.28 -5.68 16.16
C LEU A 251 0.31 -6.60 15.09
N VAL A 252 0.64 -6.07 13.92
CA VAL A 252 1.32 -6.79 12.85
C VAL A 252 2.68 -6.15 12.61
N LEU A 253 3.74 -6.90 12.90
CA LEU A 253 5.12 -6.44 12.76
C LEU A 253 5.76 -7.10 11.54
N ARG A 254 6.21 -6.28 10.60
CA ARG A 254 7.06 -6.73 9.50
C ARG A 254 8.52 -6.74 9.97
N CYS A 255 9.15 -7.91 9.94
CA CYS A 255 10.50 -8.08 10.48
C CYS A 255 11.44 -8.68 9.42
N GLU A 256 12.55 -7.99 9.15
CA GLU A 256 13.62 -8.43 8.26
C GLU A 256 14.74 -9.17 9.02
N GLY A 257 14.77 -9.05 10.35
CA GLY A 257 15.75 -9.69 11.22
C GLY A 257 15.14 -10.40 12.43
N ALA A 258 15.88 -11.35 13.00
CA ALA A 258 15.44 -12.14 14.15
C ALA A 258 15.37 -11.37 15.48
N TYR A 259 16.05 -10.22 15.59
CA TYR A 259 16.08 -9.42 16.82
C TYR A 259 15.18 -8.18 16.76
N GLU A 260 14.81 -7.72 15.55
CA GLU A 260 13.89 -6.59 15.35
C GLU A 260 12.53 -6.76 16.06
N PRO A 261 11.91 -7.96 16.10
CA PRO A 261 10.71 -8.19 16.89
C PRO A 261 10.80 -7.69 18.33
N VAL A 262 11.95 -7.88 18.99
CA VAL A 262 12.11 -7.44 20.38
C VAL A 262 12.14 -5.92 20.42
N ASP A 263 12.94 -5.28 19.58
CA ASP A 263 13.07 -3.82 19.57
C ASP A 263 11.71 -3.13 19.29
N TRP A 264 10.85 -3.74 18.47
CA TRP A 264 9.44 -3.31 18.29
C TRP A 264 8.61 -3.42 19.57
N LEU A 265 8.75 -4.51 20.31
CA LEU A 265 8.03 -4.70 21.57
C LEU A 265 8.55 -3.71 22.64
N GLU A 266 9.85 -3.44 22.66
CA GLU A 266 10.47 -2.44 23.55
C GLU A 266 9.97 -1.03 23.26
N MET A 267 9.82 -0.66 21.98
CA MET A 267 9.23 0.62 21.56
C MET A 267 7.85 0.86 22.21
N PHE A 268 7.03 -0.19 22.38
CA PHE A 268 5.72 -0.10 23.02
C PHE A 268 5.73 -0.33 24.53
N GLY A 269 6.91 -0.47 25.16
CA GLY A 269 7.05 -0.71 26.59
C GLY A 269 6.61 -2.11 27.02
N LEU A 270 6.62 -3.09 26.10
CA LEU A 270 6.28 -4.49 26.37
C LEU A 270 7.53 -5.27 26.84
N ILE A 271 8.11 -4.84 27.96
CA ILE A 271 9.35 -5.40 28.54
C ILE A 271 9.17 -5.92 29.96
N HIS A 272 10.07 -6.81 30.39
CA HIS A 272 9.98 -7.47 31.70
C HIS A 272 10.15 -6.51 32.90
N ASP A 273 10.89 -5.42 32.73
CA ASP A 273 11.36 -4.54 33.82
C ASP A 273 10.37 -3.45 34.29
N GLY A 274 9.06 -3.72 34.21
CA GLY A 274 8.05 -2.92 34.92
C GLY A 274 7.66 -1.59 34.26
N TRP A 275 7.97 -1.41 32.98
CA TRP A 275 7.40 -0.31 32.19
C TRP A 275 5.93 -0.59 31.94
N ARG A 276 5.09 0.45 32.00
CA ARG A 276 3.68 0.32 31.63
C ARG A 276 3.58 0.31 30.10
N PRO A 277 2.87 -0.66 29.50
CA PRO A 277 2.65 -0.69 28.06
C PRO A 277 2.04 0.62 27.53
N LEU A 278 2.57 1.14 26.43
CA LEU A 278 2.03 2.32 25.74
C LEU A 278 0.75 1.98 24.94
N LEU A 279 0.69 0.75 24.44
CA LEU A 279 -0.45 0.14 23.76
C LEU A 279 -0.60 -1.30 24.26
N SER A 280 -1.82 -1.83 24.18
CA SER A 280 -2.13 -3.21 24.56
C SER A 280 -2.73 -3.93 23.37
N PHE A 281 -2.41 -5.22 23.24
CA PHE A 281 -2.82 -6.06 22.13
C PHE A 281 -3.24 -7.42 22.65
N THR A 282 -4.27 -8.01 22.03
CA THR A 282 -4.65 -9.42 22.26
C THR A 282 -3.82 -10.37 21.41
N THR A 283 -3.38 -9.92 20.23
CA THR A 283 -2.58 -10.72 19.31
C THR A 283 -1.46 -9.89 18.71
N ILE A 284 -0.25 -10.46 18.66
CA ILE A 284 0.91 -9.89 18.00
C ILE A 284 1.37 -10.88 16.92
N THR A 285 1.28 -10.46 15.66
CA THR A 285 1.68 -11.23 14.49
C THR A 285 3.02 -10.75 13.97
N PHE A 286 4.02 -11.64 13.94
CA PHE A 286 5.32 -11.39 13.35
C PHE A 286 5.37 -11.96 11.93
N ARG A 287 5.51 -11.07 10.95
CA ARG A 287 5.74 -11.42 9.53
C ARG A 287 7.24 -11.49 9.27
N LEU A 288 7.76 -12.71 9.26
CA LEU A 288 9.19 -12.98 9.17
C LEU A 288 9.62 -13.12 7.71
N PHE A 289 10.54 -12.24 7.28
CA PHE A 289 11.22 -12.35 5.98
C PHE A 289 12.53 -13.09 6.19
N TYR A 290 12.69 -14.25 5.56
CA TYR A 290 13.97 -14.97 5.59
C TYR A 290 14.52 -15.13 4.17
N ARG A 291 15.79 -14.76 3.99
CA ARG A 291 16.47 -14.88 2.68
C ARG A 291 17.13 -16.25 2.56
N ASN A 292 16.47 -17.18 1.87
CA ASN A 292 17.03 -18.51 1.55
C ASN A 292 18.13 -18.50 0.46
N ARG A 293 18.85 -17.38 0.24
CA ARG A 293 19.81 -17.30 -0.88
C ARG A 293 21.16 -17.97 -0.62
N GLN A 294 21.50 -18.31 0.63
CA GLN A 294 22.80 -18.93 0.97
C GLN A 294 22.74 -19.98 2.10
N GLY A 295 21.56 -20.50 2.47
CA GLY A 295 21.45 -21.73 3.25
C GLY A 295 21.76 -21.65 4.76
N PHE A 296 21.47 -20.55 5.46
CA PHE A 296 21.81 -20.43 6.90
C PHE A 296 20.64 -20.38 7.90
N THR A 297 19.39 -20.08 7.48
CA THR A 297 18.21 -20.11 8.38
C THR A 297 16.95 -20.60 7.67
N THR A 298 16.11 -21.34 8.40
CA THR A 298 14.75 -21.73 8.01
C THR A 298 13.75 -20.88 8.78
N PHE A 299 12.53 -20.72 8.27
CA PHE A 299 11.44 -20.06 9.01
C PHE A 299 11.30 -20.56 10.47
N GLU A 300 11.37 -21.88 10.67
CA GLU A 300 11.29 -22.48 12.02
C GLU A 300 12.45 -22.08 12.93
N LYS A 301 13.66 -21.90 12.39
CA LYS A 301 14.82 -21.45 13.18
C LYS A 301 14.69 -19.98 13.57
N ASP A 302 14.26 -19.12 12.66
CA ASP A 302 14.07 -17.70 12.94
C ASP A 302 12.92 -17.49 13.92
N LYS A 303 11.79 -18.19 13.73
CA LYS A 303 10.69 -18.24 14.69
C LYS A 303 11.13 -18.67 16.09
N ALA A 304 11.94 -19.73 16.20
CA ALA A 304 12.47 -20.18 17.48
C ALA A 304 13.38 -19.12 18.13
N THR A 305 14.25 -18.48 17.34
CA THR A 305 15.16 -17.42 17.80
C THR A 305 14.39 -16.20 18.30
N VAL A 306 13.38 -15.75 17.55
CA VAL A 306 12.51 -14.63 17.94
C VAL A 306 11.80 -14.95 19.24
N LYS A 307 11.23 -16.15 19.36
CA LYS A 307 10.52 -16.56 20.57
C LYS A 307 11.45 -16.59 21.79
N GLU A 308 12.65 -17.15 21.66
CA GLU A 308 13.66 -17.16 22.73
C GLU A 308 14.02 -15.74 23.16
N ALA A 309 14.26 -14.84 22.20
CA ALA A 309 14.59 -13.44 22.50
C ALA A 309 13.44 -12.68 23.19
N ILE A 310 12.19 -12.93 22.81
CA ILE A 310 11.01 -12.39 23.48
C ILE A 310 10.91 -12.94 24.91
N ASP A 311 11.05 -14.25 25.09
CA ASP A 311 10.98 -14.88 26.41
C ASP A 311 12.09 -14.34 27.34
N GLU A 312 13.28 -14.05 26.80
CA GLU A 312 14.42 -13.49 27.55
C GLU A 312 14.23 -12.00 27.91
N ARG A 313 13.84 -11.15 26.95
CA ARG A 313 13.81 -9.68 27.12
C ARG A 313 12.45 -9.11 27.54
N CYS A 314 11.37 -9.70 27.03
CA CYS A 314 10.00 -9.25 27.30
C CYS A 314 9.33 -10.06 28.41
N GLY A 315 9.82 -11.26 28.70
CA GLY A 315 9.18 -12.21 29.60
C GLY A 315 7.83 -12.68 29.03
N LYS A 316 6.89 -13.03 29.93
CA LYS A 316 5.56 -13.48 29.50
C LYS A 316 4.70 -12.31 29.06
N LEU A 317 4.38 -12.25 27.77
CA LEU A 317 3.39 -11.34 27.21
C LEU A 317 1.97 -11.84 27.46
N ASP A 318 1.03 -10.93 27.70
CA ASP A 318 -0.40 -11.23 27.82
C ASP A 318 -1.08 -11.46 26.44
N ALA A 319 -0.37 -11.13 25.36
CA ALA A 319 -0.84 -11.30 23.99
C ALA A 319 -0.51 -12.69 23.43
N GLU A 320 -1.39 -13.20 22.56
CA GLU A 320 -1.09 -14.37 21.71
C GLU A 320 -0.05 -14.00 20.64
N LEU A 321 1.00 -14.82 20.50
CA LEU A 321 2.04 -14.61 19.49
C LEU A 321 1.78 -15.50 18.27
N ALA A 322 1.56 -14.87 17.11
CA ALA A 322 1.42 -15.52 15.82
C ALA A 322 2.65 -15.25 14.95
N PHE A 323 3.02 -16.21 14.10
CA PHE A 323 4.16 -16.10 13.20
C PHE A 323 3.72 -16.46 11.78
N GLU A 324 3.95 -15.53 10.86
CA GLU A 324 3.61 -15.68 9.44
C GLU A 324 4.89 -15.67 8.61
N GLU A 325 4.96 -16.62 7.68
CA GLU A 325 5.99 -16.65 6.64
C GLU A 325 5.60 -15.69 5.51
N VAL A 326 6.52 -14.80 5.12
CA VAL A 326 6.36 -13.98 3.91
C VAL A 326 7.34 -14.46 2.83
N LEU A 327 6.78 -14.95 1.72
CA LEU A 327 7.49 -15.57 0.60
C LEU A 327 8.06 -14.56 -0.41
#